data_AF-A0A529JS69-F1
#
_entry.id   AF-A0A529JS69-F1
#
_cell.length_a   1.000
_cell.length_b   1.000
_cell.length_c   1.000
_cell.angle_alpha   90.00
_cell.angle_beta   90.00
_cell.angle_gamma   90.00
#
_symmetry.space_group_name_H-M   'P 1'
#
loop_
_entity.id
_entity.type
_entity.pdbx_description
1 polymer ?
#
loop_
_entity_poly.entity_id
_entity_poly.type
_entity_poly.pdbx_seq_one_letter_code
_entity_poly.pdbx_strand_id
1 'polypeptide(L)' 'IAHQSTVRALGQRVAAYPFKHGGQQQTNGVTLFSSYHCSRYNTNTGVLTEAMFVNVFRDIAAFLER' A
#
# COMPACT_ATOMS: atom_id res chain seq x y z
N ILE A 1 8.94 -0.03 -6.04
CA ILE A 1 10.18 -0.40 -5.31
C ILE A 1 9.86 -0.83 -3.88
N ALA A 2 9.45 0.08 -2.98
CA ALA A 2 9.18 -0.24 -1.56
C ALA A 2 8.29 -1.49 -1.37
N HIS A 3 7.12 -1.54 -2.04
CA HIS A 3 6.22 -2.70 -2.00
C HIS A 3 6.92 -4.02 -2.31
N GLN A 4 7.69 -4.08 -3.41
CA GLN A 4 8.36 -5.32 -3.82
C GLN A 4 9.44 -5.73 -2.83
N SER A 5 10.17 -4.76 -2.26
CA SER A 5 11.16 -5.00 -1.21
C SER A 5 10.50 -5.54 0.06
N THR A 6 9.38 -4.96 0.49
CA THR A 6 8.60 -5.44 1.64
C THR A 6 8.08 -6.86 1.41
N VAL A 7 7.49 -7.14 0.24
CA VAL A 7 7.03 -8.49 -0.12
C VAL A 7 8.17 -9.51 -0.07
N ARG A 8 9.35 -9.17 -0.60
CA ARG A 8 10.54 -10.04 -0.53
C ARG A 8 11.03 -10.24 0.90
N ALA A 9 11.07 -9.17 1.70
CA ALA A 9 11.47 -9.24 3.11
C ALA A 9 10.52 -10.10 3.95
N LEU A 10 9.23 -10.13 3.58
CA LEU A 10 8.23 -11.03 4.14
C LEU A 10 8.31 -12.44 3.51
N GLY A 11 9.38 -12.81 2.81
CA GLY A 11 9.58 -14.16 2.28
C GLY A 11 8.64 -14.55 1.14
N GLN A 12 7.96 -13.60 0.51
CA GLN A 12 6.98 -13.86 -0.53
C GLN A 12 7.50 -13.61 -1.95
N ARG A 13 6.84 -14.23 -2.92
CA ARG A 13 7.08 -13.99 -4.35
C ARG A 13 6.35 -12.72 -4.80
N VAL A 14 7.08 -11.73 -5.31
CA VAL A 14 6.53 -10.45 -5.80
C VAL A 14 5.35 -10.61 -6.77
N ALA A 15 5.41 -11.58 -7.68
CA ALA A 15 4.35 -11.82 -8.65
C ALA A 15 3.03 -12.33 -8.03
N ALA A 16 3.04 -12.88 -6.82
CA ALA A 16 1.84 -13.25 -6.08
C ALA A 16 1.22 -12.07 -5.31
N TYR A 17 1.98 -10.98 -5.13
CA TYR A 17 1.57 -9.79 -4.39
C TYR A 17 1.74 -8.54 -5.26
N PRO A 18 0.95 -8.37 -6.32
CA PRO A 18 1.08 -7.24 -7.23
C PRO A 18 0.75 -5.93 -6.51
N PHE A 19 1.51 -4.88 -6.83
CA PHE A 19 1.28 -3.56 -6.27
C PHE A 19 0.03 -2.90 -6.89
N LYS A 20 -0.82 -2.34 -6.03
CA LYS A 20 -1.93 -1.45 -6.39
C LYS A 20 -2.09 -0.42 -5.26
N HIS A 21 -2.34 0.86 -5.59
CA HIS A 21 -2.70 1.84 -4.56
C HIS A 21 -4.06 1.48 -3.94
N GLY A 22 -4.16 1.56 -2.63
CA GLY A 22 -5.31 1.02 -1.87
C GLY A 22 -5.36 -0.51 -1.86
N GLY A 23 -4.29 -1.19 -2.28
CA GLY A 23 -4.20 -2.65 -2.19
C GLY A 23 -4.04 -3.11 -0.75
N GLN A 24 -4.78 -4.14 -0.37
CA GLN A 24 -4.69 -4.82 0.92
C GLN A 24 -4.41 -6.30 0.65
N GLN A 25 -3.31 -6.83 1.19
CA GLN A 25 -2.93 -8.24 1.01
C GLN A 25 -2.41 -8.83 2.32
N GLN A 26 -2.95 -9.97 2.73
CA GLN A 26 -2.47 -10.69 3.92
C GLN A 26 -1.27 -11.57 3.57
N THR A 27 -0.24 -11.55 4.40
CA THR A 27 0.94 -12.40 4.25
C THR A 27 1.68 -12.57 5.57
N ASN A 28 2.16 -13.78 5.87
CA ASN A 28 2.99 -14.08 7.04
C ASN A 28 2.50 -13.45 8.36
N GLY A 29 1.20 -13.53 8.61
CA GLY A 29 0.59 -13.01 9.85
C GLY A 29 0.45 -11.48 9.92
N VAL A 30 0.79 -10.74 8.85
CA VAL A 30 0.56 -9.31 8.74
C VAL A 30 -0.33 -8.97 7.54
N THR A 31 -0.96 -7.81 7.57
CA THR A 31 -1.69 -7.26 6.42
C THR A 31 -0.89 -6.11 5.83
N LEU A 32 -0.50 -6.24 4.56
CA LEU A 32 0.20 -5.22 3.81
C LEU A 32 -0.81 -4.28 3.12
N PHE A 33 -0.73 -2.99 3.44
CA PHE A 33 -1.45 -1.93 2.76
C PHE A 33 -0.51 -1.14 1.85
N SER A 34 -0.91 -0.93 0.61
CA SER A 34 -0.06 -0.34 -0.42
C SER A 34 -0.60 1.02 -0.88
N SER A 35 0.29 2.00 -1.01
CA SER A 35 -0.05 3.30 -1.59
C SER A 35 0.97 3.71 -2.65
N TYR A 36 0.54 4.52 -3.64
CA TYR A 36 1.48 5.33 -4.39
C TYR A 36 2.31 6.19 -3.43
N HIS A 37 3.55 6.45 -3.82
CA HIS A 37 4.44 7.34 -3.09
C HIS A 37 3.95 8.79 -3.21
N CYS A 38 3.96 9.53 -2.11
CA CYS A 38 3.55 10.94 -2.04
C CYS A 38 4.61 11.90 -2.63
N SER A 39 5.20 11.55 -3.79
CA SER A 39 6.12 12.42 -4.50
C SER A 39 5.39 13.63 -5.08
N ARG A 40 6.12 14.74 -5.22
CA ARG A 40 5.66 15.94 -5.94
C ARG A 40 5.07 15.62 -7.31
N TYR A 41 5.68 14.68 -8.05
CA TYR A 41 5.14 14.25 -9.34
C TYR A 41 3.74 13.67 -9.21
N ASN A 42 3.52 12.71 -8.30
CA ASN A 42 2.22 12.04 -8.15
C ASN A 42 1.14 13.00 -7.63
N THR A 43 1.50 13.88 -6.70
CA THR A 43 0.55 14.86 -6.14
C THR A 43 0.22 15.96 -7.14
N ASN A 44 1.19 16.45 -7.90
CA ASN A 44 0.96 17.53 -8.88
C ASN A 44 0.22 17.06 -10.14
N THR A 45 0.39 15.80 -10.54
CA THR A 45 -0.28 15.23 -11.72
C THR A 45 -1.63 14.59 -11.40
N GLY A 46 -1.99 14.47 -10.12
CA GLY A 46 -3.24 13.83 -9.70
C GLY A 46 -3.22 12.29 -9.72
N VAL A 47 -2.07 11.67 -10.03
CA VAL A 47 -1.88 10.21 -9.87
C VAL A 47 -2.12 9.77 -8.43
N LEU A 48 -1.82 10.65 -7.46
CA LEU A 48 -2.23 10.50 -6.07
C LEU A 48 -2.83 11.81 -5.58
N THR A 49 -4.10 11.78 -5.16
CA THR A 49 -4.73 12.90 -4.45
C THR A 49 -4.56 12.73 -2.93
N GLU A 50 -4.72 13.83 -2.19
CA GLU A 50 -4.72 13.79 -0.72
C GLU A 50 -5.82 12.85 -0.19
N ALA A 51 -7.04 12.94 -0.72
CA ALA A 51 -8.15 12.09 -0.33
C ALA A 51 -7.83 10.60 -0.53
N MET A 52 -7.22 10.24 -1.67
CA MET A 52 -6.76 8.88 -1.94
C MET A 52 -5.75 8.40 -0.90
N PHE A 53 -4.78 9.24 -0.53
CA PHE A 53 -3.77 8.90 0.47
C PHE A 53 -4.38 8.73 1.87
N VAL A 54 -5.25 9.67 2.29
CA VAL A 54 -5.95 9.61 3.58
C VAL A 54 -6.84 8.36 3.68
N ASN A 55 -7.48 7.95 2.58
CA ASN A 55 -8.30 6.74 2.57
C ASN A 55 -7.51 5.47 2.89
N VAL A 56 -6.24 5.36 2.46
CA VAL A 56 -5.38 4.22 2.84
C VAL A 56 -5.21 4.15 4.36
N PHE A 57 -4.99 5.28 5.03
CA PHE A 57 -4.86 5.31 6.49
C PHE A 57 -6.19 5.05 7.20
N ARG A 58 -7.30 5.50 6.64
CA ARG A 58 -8.64 5.19 7.14
C ARG A 58 -8.90 3.69 7.10
N ASP A 59 -8.54 3.03 6.01
CA ASP A 59 -8.68 1.58 5.86
C ASP A 59 -7.81 0.82 6.86
N ILE A 60 -6.59 1.31 7.13
CA ILE A 60 -5.71 0.76 8.17
C ILE A 60 -6.34 0.92 9.56
N ALA A 61 -6.85 2.10 9.91
CA ALA A 61 -7.50 2.33 11.20
C ALA A 61 -8.71 1.40 11.40
N ALA A 62 -9.58 1.32 10.39
CA ALA A 62 -10.75 0.44 10.42
C ALA A 62 -10.40 -1.06 10.43
N PHE A 63 -9.20 -1.44 9.99
CA PHE A 63 -8.69 -2.81 10.11
C PHE A 63 -8.20 -3.12 11.53
N LEU A 64 -7.57 -2.15 12.20
CA LEU A 64 -7.02 -2.31 13.55
C LEU A 64 -8.08 -2.26 14.66
N GLU A 65 -9.25 -1.66 14.40
CA GLU A 65 -10.37 -1.59 15.33
C GLU A 65 -11.22 -2.88 15.38
N ARG A 66 -10.88 -3.91 14.59
CA ARG A 66 -11.58 -5.21 14.55
C ARG A 66 -10.93 -6.21 15.49
#